data_AF-S4P222-F1
#
_entry.id   AF-S4P222-F1
#
_cell.length_a   1.000
_cell.length_b   1.000
_cell.length_c   1.000
_cell.angle_alpha   90.00
_cell.angle_beta   90.00
_cell.angle_gamma   90.00
#
_symmetry.space_group_name_H-M   'P 1'
#
loop_
_entity.id
_entity.type
_entity.pdbx_description
1 polymer ?
#
loop_
_entity_poly.entity_id
_entity_poly.type
_entity_poly.pdbx_seq_one_letter_code
_entity_poly.pdbx_strand_id
1 'polypeptide(L)'
;MFLLSIGESAFRVVNLRNDTTCSCNGVYTEEGAPCNPLTFVEKCHDTSSVGGLLPCQLASCHFTGIDNPQNVIYMQLVNVLGFFWAMFFISGVADMMLASTFSTWYWTFHKNDLPFFTLTSGIYRTLRYHLGTVAFGALIIAIVRVIRVILEYIDHKVKKFDNPFTRCMMCFC
;
A
#
# COMPACT_ATOMS: atom_id res chain seq x y z
N MET A 1 -1.39 -4.40 7.72
CA MET A 1 -1.49 -3.33 8.75
C MET A 1 -0.20 -3.15 9.55
N PHE A 2 0.67 -4.15 9.70
CA PHE A 2 1.94 -4.01 10.43
C PHE A 2 3.02 -3.17 9.74
N LEU A 3 3.05 -3.10 8.40
CA LEU A 3 4.11 -2.38 7.66
C LEU A 3 4.19 -0.88 7.97
N LEU A 4 3.05 -0.24 8.25
CA LEU A 4 3.01 1.19 8.59
C LEU A 4 3.52 1.47 10.02
N SER A 5 3.53 0.47 10.90
CA SER A 5 3.99 0.59 12.29
C SER A 5 5.45 0.18 12.49
N ILE A 6 6.15 -0.22 11.42
CA ILE A 6 7.56 -0.69 11.50
C ILE A 6 8.56 0.47 11.60
N GLY A 7 8.15 1.70 11.27
CA GLY A 7 9.07 2.83 11.30
C GLY A 7 9.52 3.19 12.72
N GLU A 8 10.65 3.87 12.80
CA GLU A 8 11.17 4.37 14.07
C GLU A 8 10.42 5.64 14.49
N SER A 9 10.32 5.85 15.81
CA SER A 9 9.68 7.06 16.35
C SER A 9 10.55 8.27 16.09
N ALA A 10 10.03 9.22 15.30
CA ALA A 10 10.72 10.42 14.89
C ALA A 10 10.39 11.56 15.84
N PHE A 11 11.32 11.83 16.75
CA PHE A 11 11.28 12.99 17.63
C PHE A 11 12.11 14.12 17.03
N ARG A 12 11.56 15.33 17.00
CA ARG A 12 12.24 16.51 16.45
C ARG A 12 12.18 17.68 17.41
N VAL A 13 13.22 18.51 17.38
CA VAL A 13 13.29 19.73 18.19
C VAL A 13 12.34 20.77 17.63
N VAL A 14 11.47 21.31 18.46
CA VAL A 14 10.52 22.38 18.12
C VAL A 14 10.76 23.62 18.98
N ASN A 15 10.44 24.80 18.43
CA ASN A 15 10.52 26.11 19.08
C ASN A 15 11.92 26.56 19.55
N LEU A 16 13.00 26.01 18.98
CA LEU A 16 14.37 26.37 19.37
C LEU A 16 14.74 27.81 18.97
N ARG A 17 14.22 28.34 17.85
CA ARG A 17 14.51 29.73 17.44
C ARG A 17 13.72 30.76 18.25
N ASN A 18 12.57 30.37 18.78
CA ASN A 18 11.73 31.24 19.61
C ASN A 18 12.28 31.35 21.04
N ASP A 19 13.02 30.35 21.50
CA ASP A 19 13.61 30.29 22.85
C ASP A 19 15.07 30.79 22.83
N THR A 20 15.26 32.12 22.83
CA THR A 20 16.61 32.73 22.76
C THR A 20 17.48 32.48 24.00
N THR A 21 16.90 31.97 25.09
CA THR A 21 17.62 31.75 26.35
C THR A 21 17.97 30.28 26.58
N CYS A 22 17.44 29.38 25.75
CA CYS A 22 17.78 27.96 25.76
C CYS A 22 19.11 27.70 25.05
N SER A 23 20.06 27.05 25.74
CA SER A 23 21.34 26.65 25.15
C SER A 23 21.55 25.14 25.26
N CYS A 24 21.76 24.50 24.11
CA CYS A 24 21.92 23.04 23.96
C CYS A 24 23.38 22.61 23.71
N ASN A 25 24.35 23.39 24.20
CA ASN A 25 25.80 23.10 24.11
C ASN A 25 26.28 22.71 22.69
N GLY A 26 25.68 23.30 21.65
CA GLY A 26 26.01 23.07 20.24
C GLY A 26 25.54 21.75 19.63
N VAL A 27 24.82 20.88 20.36
CA VAL A 27 24.33 19.58 19.85
C VAL A 27 23.08 19.75 18.97
N TYR A 28 22.19 20.65 19.39
CA TYR A 28 20.96 20.97 18.67
C TYR A 28 21.00 22.45 18.30
N THR A 29 21.21 22.75 17.01
CA THR A 29 21.35 24.12 16.50
C THR A 29 20.25 24.48 15.48
N GLU A 30 19.55 23.49 14.94
CA GLU A 30 18.54 23.66 13.91
C GLU A 30 17.16 23.19 14.38
N GLU A 31 16.13 23.93 14.02
CA GLU A 31 14.74 23.49 14.22
C GLU A 31 14.44 22.30 13.33
N GLY A 32 13.77 21.29 13.88
CA GLY A 32 13.42 20.06 13.16
C GLY A 32 14.51 18.98 13.16
N ALA A 33 15.66 19.22 13.80
CA ALA A 33 16.71 18.22 13.97
C ALA A 33 16.18 16.99 14.76
N PRO A 34 16.56 15.76 14.39
CA PRO A 34 16.18 14.56 15.12
C PRO A 34 16.79 14.60 16.52
N CYS A 35 15.99 14.38 17.55
CA CYS A 35 16.43 14.45 18.95
C CYS A 35 15.97 13.23 19.73
N ASN A 36 16.77 12.80 20.72
CA ASN A 36 16.31 11.84 21.70
C ASN A 36 15.85 12.59 22.96
N PRO A 37 14.66 12.31 23.52
CA PRO A 37 14.08 13.09 24.62
C PRO A 37 14.96 13.08 25.88
N LEU A 38 15.64 11.97 26.17
CA LEU A 38 16.56 11.87 27.31
C LEU A 38 17.80 12.76 27.13
N THR A 39 18.41 12.73 25.94
CA THR A 39 19.58 13.56 25.64
C THR A 39 19.26 15.05 25.56
N PHE A 40 18.03 15.39 25.16
CA PHE A 40 17.56 16.77 25.09
C PHE A 40 17.49 17.39 26.49
N VAL A 41 16.89 16.68 27.45
CA VAL A 41 16.79 17.15 28.85
C VAL A 41 18.17 17.25 29.53
N GLU A 42 19.12 16.39 29.17
CA GLU A 42 20.47 16.44 29.74
C GLU A 42 21.32 17.61 29.19
N LYS A 43 21.19 17.92 27.89
CA LYS A 43 22.08 18.85 27.19
C LYS A 43 21.51 20.26 27.02
N CYS A 44 20.20 20.45 27.09
CA CYS A 44 19.53 21.73 26.89
C CYS A 44 19.06 22.33 28.21
N HIS A 45 19.58 23.52 28.55
CA HIS A 45 19.24 24.24 29.77
C HIS A 45 18.97 25.71 29.49
N ASP A 46 18.14 26.32 30.33
CA ASP A 46 17.85 27.75 30.26
C ASP A 46 18.97 28.57 30.92
N THR A 47 19.60 29.43 30.12
CA THR A 47 20.67 30.35 30.56
C THR A 47 20.15 31.54 31.37
N SER A 48 18.85 31.80 31.35
CA SER A 48 18.21 32.83 32.20
C SER A 48 18.09 32.42 33.65
N SER A 49 18.19 31.11 33.94
CA SER A 49 18.10 30.59 35.30
C SER A 49 19.46 30.68 36.01
N VAL A 50 19.49 31.26 37.21
CA VAL A 50 20.69 31.36 38.05
C VAL A 50 21.19 29.94 38.35
N GLY A 51 22.26 29.52 37.65
CA GLY A 51 22.87 28.20 37.79
C GLY A 51 22.57 27.20 36.66
N GLY A 52 21.74 27.54 35.65
CA GLY A 52 21.53 26.70 34.47
C GLY A 52 20.93 25.31 34.75
N LEU A 53 20.08 25.19 35.78
CA LEU A 53 19.48 23.91 36.22
C LEU A 53 18.05 23.68 35.73
N LEU A 54 17.40 24.68 35.13
CA LEU A 54 16.02 24.54 34.64
C LEU A 54 15.97 24.11 33.17
N PRO A 55 14.98 23.25 32.80
CA PRO A 55 14.74 22.92 31.41
C PRO A 55 14.25 24.16 30.63
N CYS A 56 14.43 24.14 29.32
CA CYS A 56 13.98 25.21 28.44
C CYS A 56 12.46 25.41 28.51
N GLN A 57 12.01 26.66 28.41
CA GLN A 57 10.61 27.03 28.63
C GLN A 57 9.72 26.72 27.41
N LEU A 58 10.26 26.91 26.20
CA LEU A 58 9.53 26.78 24.94
C LEU A 58 10.10 25.67 24.06
N ALA A 59 11.43 25.50 24.07
CA ALA A 59 12.10 24.48 23.27
C ALA A 59 11.88 23.08 23.86
N SER A 60 11.38 22.16 23.04
CA SER A 60 11.14 20.76 23.45
C SER A 60 11.43 19.78 22.33
N CYS A 61 11.77 18.55 22.71
CA CYS A 61 11.87 17.41 21.78
C CYS A 61 10.48 16.77 21.67
N HIS A 62 9.76 17.05 20.58
CA HIS A 62 8.37 16.62 20.38
C HIS A 62 8.29 15.44 19.41
N PHE A 63 7.38 14.49 19.67
CA PHE A 63 7.11 13.38 18.77
C PHE A 63 6.40 13.90 17.51
N THR A 64 7.10 13.90 16.37
CA THR A 64 6.56 14.40 15.10
C THR A 64 5.88 13.33 14.27
N GLY A 65 6.16 12.06 14.54
CA GLY A 65 5.52 10.94 13.86
C GLY A 65 6.42 9.72 13.79
N ILE A 66 6.11 8.82 12.87
CA ILE A 66 6.91 7.64 12.56
C ILE A 66 7.63 7.92 11.23
N ASP A 67 8.95 7.86 11.23
CA ASP A 67 9.72 7.97 9.99
C ASP A 67 9.75 6.58 9.33
N ASN A 68 8.89 6.39 8.32
CA ASN A 68 8.86 5.15 7.55
C ASN A 68 9.93 5.19 6.44
N PRO A 69 10.79 4.16 6.33
CA PRO A 69 11.75 4.09 5.24
C PRO A 69 11.04 3.90 3.88
N GLN A 70 11.68 4.37 2.80
CA GLN A 70 11.06 4.40 1.46
C GLN A 70 10.62 3.02 0.94
N ASN A 71 11.25 1.93 1.42
CA ASN A 71 10.87 0.55 1.10
C ASN A 71 9.45 0.18 1.58
N VAL A 72 8.94 0.80 2.66
CA VAL A 72 7.59 0.55 3.16
C VAL A 72 6.54 0.96 2.12
N ILE A 73 6.77 2.06 1.42
CA ILE A 73 5.87 2.55 0.35
C ILE A 73 5.85 1.55 -0.81
N TYR A 74 7.02 1.05 -1.23
CA TYR A 74 7.10 0.04 -2.28
C TYR A 74 6.34 -1.25 -1.90
N MET A 75 6.56 -1.75 -0.68
CA MET A 75 5.83 -2.92 -0.17
C MET A 75 4.33 -2.67 -0.12
N GLN A 76 3.89 -1.47 0.24
CA GLN A 76 2.48 -1.12 0.27
C GLN A 76 1.88 -1.13 -1.15
N LEU A 77 2.59 -0.58 -2.14
CA LEU A 77 2.17 -0.60 -3.54
C LEU A 77 2.08 -2.04 -4.09
N VAL A 78 3.07 -2.89 -3.78
CA VAL A 78 3.05 -4.31 -4.17
C VAL A 78 1.89 -5.04 -3.52
N ASN A 79 1.57 -4.77 -2.25
CA ASN A 79 0.41 -5.37 -1.59
C ASN A 79 -0.92 -4.95 -2.23
N VAL A 80 -1.07 -3.67 -2.58
CA VAL A 80 -2.28 -3.18 -3.26
C VAL A 80 -2.41 -3.82 -4.65
N LEU A 81 -1.33 -3.82 -5.43
CA LEU A 81 -1.31 -4.45 -6.76
C LEU A 81 -1.58 -5.96 -6.67
N GLY A 82 -0.95 -6.63 -5.71
CA GLY A 82 -1.15 -8.06 -5.44
C GLY A 82 -2.57 -8.39 -5.02
N PHE A 83 -3.21 -7.52 -4.23
CA PHE A 83 -4.62 -7.68 -3.85
C PHE A 83 -5.55 -7.61 -5.07
N PHE A 84 -5.39 -6.58 -5.91
CA PHE A 84 -6.19 -6.47 -7.14
C PHE A 84 -5.94 -7.66 -8.08
N TRP A 85 -4.69 -8.06 -8.26
CA TRP A 85 -4.34 -9.24 -9.05
C TRP A 85 -4.99 -10.52 -8.52
N ALA A 86 -4.91 -10.75 -7.20
CA ALA A 86 -5.48 -11.94 -6.56
C ALA A 86 -7.00 -12.03 -6.74
N MET A 87 -7.72 -10.90 -6.69
CA MET A 87 -9.16 -10.87 -6.93
C MET A 87 -9.52 -11.37 -8.34
N PHE A 88 -8.86 -10.84 -9.38
CA PHE A 88 -9.08 -11.30 -10.76
C PHE A 88 -8.59 -12.73 -10.98
N PHE A 89 -7.51 -13.12 -10.30
CA PHE A 89 -6.98 -14.46 -10.37
C PHE A 89 -7.95 -15.50 -9.81
N ILE A 90 -8.54 -15.25 -8.63
CA ILE A 90 -9.53 -16.14 -8.03
C ILE A 90 -10.76 -16.27 -8.93
N SER A 91 -11.26 -15.16 -9.49
CA SER A 91 -12.36 -15.19 -10.45
C SER A 91 -12.02 -16.01 -11.70
N GLY A 92 -10.85 -15.79 -12.30
CA GLY A 92 -10.41 -16.53 -13.48
C GLY A 92 -10.21 -18.04 -13.22
N VAL A 93 -9.72 -18.40 -12.04
CA VAL A 93 -9.61 -19.80 -11.61
C VAL A 93 -10.99 -20.42 -11.46
N ALA A 94 -11.95 -19.70 -10.86
CA ALA A 94 -13.32 -20.18 -10.71
C ALA A 94 -14.00 -20.41 -12.07
N ASP A 95 -13.87 -19.47 -13.01
CA ASP A 95 -14.43 -19.61 -14.35
C ASP A 95 -13.82 -20.81 -15.11
N MET A 96 -12.51 -21.00 -14.98
CA MET A 96 -11.82 -22.15 -15.60
C MET A 96 -12.24 -23.48 -14.96
N MET A 97 -12.42 -23.52 -13.64
CA MET A 97 -12.92 -24.70 -12.92
C MET A 97 -14.32 -25.10 -13.39
N LEU A 98 -15.21 -24.12 -13.55
CA LEU A 98 -16.57 -24.33 -14.06
C LEU A 98 -16.55 -24.81 -15.51
N ALA A 99 -15.75 -24.15 -16.37
CA ALA A 99 -15.59 -24.55 -17.77
C ALA A 99 -15.07 -26.00 -17.89
N SER A 100 -14.08 -26.39 -17.09
CA SER A 100 -13.54 -27.76 -17.07
C SER A 100 -14.56 -28.79 -16.56
N THR A 101 -15.40 -28.42 -15.60
CA THR A 101 -16.42 -29.31 -15.04
C THR A 101 -17.55 -29.51 -16.06
N PHE A 102 -18.03 -28.44 -16.69
CA PHE A 102 -19.06 -28.51 -17.71
C PHE A 102 -18.59 -29.23 -18.98
N SER A 103 -17.36 -29.00 -19.42
CA SER A 103 -16.82 -29.71 -20.58
C SER A 103 -16.77 -31.22 -20.34
N THR A 104 -16.39 -31.63 -19.12
CA THR A 104 -16.34 -33.04 -18.72
C THR A 104 -17.74 -33.64 -18.65
N TRP A 105 -18.71 -32.92 -18.07
CA TRP A 105 -20.09 -33.42 -18.02
C TRP A 105 -20.77 -33.48 -19.39
N TYR A 106 -20.56 -32.48 -20.24
CA TYR A 106 -21.18 -32.37 -21.56
C TYR A 106 -20.69 -33.49 -22.49
N TRP A 107 -19.37 -33.70 -22.57
CA TRP A 107 -18.76 -34.67 -23.49
C TRP A 107 -18.78 -36.12 -23.01
N THR A 108 -19.19 -36.41 -21.77
CA THR A 108 -19.42 -37.78 -21.32
C THR A 108 -20.77 -38.28 -21.82
N PHE A 109 -20.77 -39.18 -22.81
CA PHE A 109 -21.99 -39.74 -23.41
C PHE A 109 -22.84 -40.56 -22.43
N HIS A 110 -22.24 -41.49 -21.69
CA HIS A 110 -22.93 -42.27 -20.66
C HIS A 110 -22.75 -41.62 -19.29
N LYS A 111 -23.84 -41.08 -18.72
CA LYS A 111 -23.75 -40.31 -17.47
C LYS A 111 -23.32 -41.13 -16.23
N ASN A 112 -23.36 -42.46 -16.34
CA ASN A 112 -22.84 -43.38 -15.32
C ASN A 112 -21.29 -43.41 -15.28
N ASP A 113 -20.61 -42.95 -16.32
CA ASP A 113 -19.14 -42.93 -16.41
C ASP A 113 -18.53 -41.65 -15.81
N LEU A 114 -19.36 -40.76 -15.24
CA LEU A 114 -18.83 -39.57 -14.57
C LEU A 114 -18.14 -39.95 -13.25
N PRO A 115 -16.93 -39.42 -12.99
CA PRO A 115 -16.32 -39.60 -11.69
C PRO A 115 -17.19 -38.96 -10.60
N PHE A 116 -17.39 -39.68 -9.49
CA PHE A 116 -18.17 -39.23 -8.33
C PHE A 116 -17.79 -37.81 -7.85
N PHE A 117 -16.53 -37.41 -8.03
CA PHE A 117 -16.03 -36.06 -7.76
C PHE A 117 -15.57 -35.34 -9.04
N THR A 118 -16.46 -35.18 -10.01
CA THR A 118 -16.18 -34.47 -11.28
C THR A 118 -15.67 -33.04 -11.03
N LEU A 119 -16.23 -32.34 -10.03
CA LEU A 119 -15.77 -31.01 -9.63
C LEU A 119 -14.33 -31.03 -9.12
N THR A 120 -14.00 -31.89 -8.16
CA THR A 120 -12.65 -31.98 -7.57
C THR A 120 -11.60 -32.36 -8.63
N SER A 121 -11.96 -33.25 -9.57
CA SER A 121 -11.10 -33.60 -10.71
C SER A 121 -10.84 -32.38 -11.62
N GLY A 122 -11.88 -31.60 -11.93
CA GLY A 122 -11.75 -30.35 -12.68
C GLY A 122 -10.91 -29.29 -11.97
N ILE A 123 -11.06 -29.16 -10.64
CA ILE A 123 -10.23 -28.29 -9.80
C ILE A 123 -8.77 -28.71 -9.87
N TYR A 124 -8.48 -29.99 -9.65
CA TYR A 124 -7.11 -30.51 -9.69
C TYR A 124 -6.45 -30.26 -11.06
N ARG A 125 -7.17 -30.50 -12.16
CA ARG A 125 -6.67 -30.23 -13.52
C ARG A 125 -6.39 -28.75 -13.74
N THR A 126 -7.28 -27.87 -13.28
CA THR A 126 -7.13 -26.42 -13.39
C THR A 126 -5.92 -25.92 -12.61
N LEU A 127 -5.77 -26.35 -11.35
CA LEU A 127 -4.67 -25.97 -10.49
C LEU A 127 -3.32 -26.54 -10.96
N ARG A 128 -3.29 -27.76 -11.51
CA ARG A 128 -2.03 -28.42 -11.91
C ARG A 128 -1.51 -27.95 -13.28
N TYR A 129 -2.41 -27.63 -14.22
CA TYR A 129 -2.04 -27.38 -15.62
C TYR A 129 -2.37 -25.97 -16.12
N HIS A 130 -3.40 -25.31 -15.59
CA HIS A 130 -3.87 -24.02 -16.11
C HIS A 130 -3.62 -22.84 -15.16
N LEU A 131 -3.07 -23.08 -13.97
CA LEU A 131 -2.84 -22.04 -12.99
C LEU A 131 -1.92 -20.92 -13.51
N GLY A 132 -0.85 -21.28 -14.24
CA GLY A 132 0.12 -20.32 -14.78
C GLY A 132 -0.47 -19.41 -15.87
N THR A 133 -1.27 -19.96 -16.78
CA THR A 133 -1.92 -19.16 -17.83
C THR A 133 -3.01 -18.28 -17.26
N VAL A 134 -3.78 -18.77 -16.29
CA VAL A 134 -4.79 -17.98 -15.57
C VAL A 134 -4.14 -16.87 -14.74
N ALA A 135 -3.01 -17.14 -14.07
CA ALA A 135 -2.22 -16.16 -13.34
C ALA A 135 -1.76 -15.00 -14.24
N PHE A 136 -1.22 -15.33 -15.41
CA PHE A 136 -0.77 -14.34 -16.39
C PHE A 136 -1.93 -13.55 -17.00
N GLY A 137 -3.02 -14.23 -17.37
CA GLY A 137 -4.23 -13.58 -17.88
C GLY A 137 -4.87 -12.63 -16.86
N ALA A 138 -4.94 -13.04 -15.60
CA ALA A 138 -5.45 -12.21 -14.51
C ALA A 138 -4.60 -10.95 -14.28
N LEU A 139 -3.28 -11.02 -14.49
CA LEU A 139 -2.39 -9.86 -14.42
C LEU A 139 -2.73 -8.82 -15.49
N ILE A 140 -2.94 -9.26 -16.73
CA ILE A 140 -3.32 -8.36 -17.83
C ILE A 140 -4.69 -7.73 -17.55
N ILE A 141 -5.67 -8.53 -17.14
CA ILE A 141 -7.02 -8.05 -16.83
C ILE A 141 -6.97 -7.02 -15.69
N ALA A 142 -6.20 -7.29 -14.63
CA ALA A 142 -6.04 -6.37 -13.50
C ALA A 142 -5.50 -5.01 -13.95
N ILE A 143 -4.44 -4.99 -14.76
CA ILE A 143 -3.84 -3.76 -15.29
C ILE A 143 -4.86 -2.96 -16.11
N VAL A 144 -5.56 -3.62 -17.04
CA VAL A 144 -6.57 -2.97 -17.89
C VAL A 144 -7.73 -2.41 -17.05
N ARG A 145 -8.18 -3.13 -16.03
CA ARG A 145 -9.26 -2.68 -15.14
C ARG A 145 -8.86 -1.46 -14.32
N VAL A 146 -7.63 -1.43 -13.79
CA VAL A 146 -7.10 -0.24 -13.11
C VAL A 146 -7.08 0.97 -14.04
N ILE A 147 -6.62 0.79 -15.29
CA ILE A 147 -6.62 1.84 -16.31
C ILE A 147 -8.06 2.35 -16.55
N ARG A 148 -9.05 1.47 -16.68
CA ARG A 148 -10.46 1.89 -16.85
C ARG A 148 -10.97 2.73 -15.69
N VAL A 149 -10.73 2.31 -14.45
CA VAL A 149 -11.19 3.05 -13.26
C VAL A 149 -10.56 4.45 -13.22
N ILE A 150 -9.27 4.56 -13.57
CA ILE A 150 -8.59 5.87 -13.64
C ILE A 150 -9.22 6.75 -14.71
N LEU A 151 -9.49 6.21 -15.89
CA LEU A 151 -10.10 6.98 -16.99
C LEU A 151 -11.53 7.39 -16.68
N GLU A 152 -12.32 6.52 -16.07
CA GLU A 152 -13.68 6.82 -15.62
C GLU A 152 -13.66 7.89 -14.53
N TYR A 153 -12.69 7.84 -13.62
CA TYR A 153 -12.48 8.88 -12.62
C TYR A 153 -12.13 10.23 -13.27
N ILE A 154 -11.24 10.22 -14.26
CA ILE A 154 -10.88 11.42 -15.04
C ILE A 154 -12.11 11.93 -15.80
N ASP A 155 -12.85 11.07 -16.50
CA ASP A 155 -14.08 11.44 -17.22
C ASP A 155 -15.11 12.07 -16.28
N HIS A 156 -15.30 11.51 -15.09
CA HIS A 156 -16.22 12.05 -14.09
C HIS A 156 -15.78 13.43 -13.56
N LYS A 157 -14.47 13.69 -13.51
CA LYS A 157 -13.90 15.01 -13.17
C LYS A 157 -13.92 15.99 -14.36
N VAL A 158 -13.76 15.47 -15.57
CA VAL A 158 -13.56 16.21 -16.82
C VAL A 158 -14.86 16.32 -17.63
N LYS A 159 -16.00 15.82 -17.15
CA LYS A 159 -17.36 16.01 -17.70
C LYS A 159 -17.79 17.48 -17.95
N LYS A 160 -16.92 18.45 -17.63
CA LYS A 160 -17.01 19.86 -18.01
C LYS A 160 -16.35 20.20 -19.37
N PHE A 161 -15.53 19.33 -19.92
CA PHE A 161 -14.79 19.45 -21.19
C PHE A 161 -14.82 18.09 -21.92
N ASP A 162 -15.71 17.95 -22.91
CA ASP A 162 -15.94 16.70 -23.65
C ASP A 162 -14.74 16.37 -24.58
N ASN A 163 -13.95 15.34 -24.26
CA ASN A 163 -12.75 14.95 -25.01
C ASN A 163 -12.97 13.62 -25.76
N PRO A 164 -12.87 13.59 -27.11
CA PRO A 164 -13.20 12.42 -27.94
C PRO A 164 -12.27 11.21 -27.72
N PHE A 165 -11.06 11.43 -27.20
CA PHE A 165 -10.09 10.37 -26.91
C PHE A 165 -10.57 9.43 -25.78
N THR A 166 -11.13 9.97 -24.70
CA THR A 166 -11.63 9.18 -23.56
C THR A 166 -12.79 8.29 -23.97
N ARG A 167 -13.68 8.81 -24.83
CA ARG A 167 -14.83 8.07 -25.38
C ARG A 167 -14.41 6.93 -26.31
N CYS A 168 -13.36 7.16 -27.12
CA CYS A 168 -12.77 6.12 -27.97
C CYS A 168 -12.19 4.98 -27.11
N MET A 169 -11.41 5.32 -26.07
CA MET A 169 -10.78 4.31 -25.21
C MET A 169 -11.77 3.54 -24.33
N MET A 170 -12.90 4.15 -23.94
CA MET A 170 -14.05 3.43 -23.34
C MET A 170 -14.75 2.49 -24.33
N CYS A 171 -14.72 2.77 -25.63
CA CYS A 171 -15.35 1.93 -26.65
C CYS A 171 -14.50 0.71 -27.03
N PHE A 172 -13.17 0.84 -27.01
CA PHE A 172 -12.23 -0.23 -27.42
C PHE A 172 -11.89 -1.23 -26.32
N CYS A 173 -12.45 -1.06 -25.10
CA CYS A 173 -12.19 -1.92 -23.96
C CYS A 173 -13.51 -2.35 -23.31
#